data_AF-A0A2G0W5G6-F1
#
_entry.id   AF-A0A2G0W5G6-F1
#
_cell.length_a   1.000
_cell.length_b   1.000
_cell.length_c   1.000
_cell.angle_alpha   90.00
_cell.angle_beta   90.00
_cell.angle_gamma   90.00
#
_symmetry.space_group_name_H-M   'P 1'
#
loop_
_entity.id
_entity.type
_entity.pdbx_description
1 polymer ?
#
loop_
_entity_poly.entity_id
_entity_poly.type
_entity_poly.pdbx_seq_one_letter_code
_entity_poly.pdbx_strand_id
1 'polypeptide(L)'
;MEDLAEKTFLQEAIDCYEIGARRSAIVMVWILVIHHMNNFVLSSELAAFNAVLATNNDKRIRIKAIAKIDDFTEIPEGKFIEILRVAGIISNDVRKILDVKLGIRNSSAHPSAINISEVKATDFIIDLVENVIRKYRCP
;
A
#
# COMPACT_ATOMS: atom_id res chain seq x y z
N MET A 1 1.44 19.78 -3.20
CA MET A 1 1.99 19.40 -4.52
C MET A 1 1.82 17.89 -4.77
N GLU A 2 1.94 17.08 -3.73
CA GLU A 2 1.76 15.61 -3.70
C GLU A 2 0.38 15.11 -4.16
N ASP A 3 -0.69 15.83 -3.82
CA ASP A 3 -2.09 15.50 -4.16
C ASP A 3 -2.37 15.45 -5.68
N LEU A 4 -1.65 16.22 -6.50
CA LEU A 4 -1.88 16.19 -7.96
C LEU A 4 -1.34 14.92 -8.60
N ALA A 5 -0.16 14.46 -8.18
CA ALA A 5 0.45 13.23 -8.69
C ALA A 5 -0.38 12.00 -8.30
N GLU A 6 -0.84 11.92 -7.05
CA GLU A 6 -1.71 10.84 -6.58
C GLU A 6 -3.06 10.85 -7.32
N LYS A 7 -3.64 12.02 -7.59
CA LYS A 7 -4.88 12.14 -8.39
C LYS A 7 -4.70 11.72 -9.83
N THR A 8 -3.62 12.15 -10.49
CA THR A 8 -3.31 11.72 -11.86
C THR A 8 -3.13 10.20 -11.91
N PHE A 9 -2.39 9.64 -10.96
CA PHE A 9 -2.16 8.19 -10.91
C PHE A 9 -3.43 7.39 -10.60
N LEU A 10 -4.31 7.91 -9.75
CA LEU A 10 -5.63 7.33 -9.52
C LEU A 10 -6.49 7.38 -10.79
N GLN A 11 -6.45 8.47 -11.55
CA GLN A 11 -7.20 8.56 -12.81
C GLN A 11 -6.73 7.51 -13.81
N GLU A 12 -5.42 7.30 -13.98
CA GLU A 12 -4.91 6.23 -14.85
C GLU A 12 -5.37 4.83 -14.39
N ALA A 13 -5.49 4.61 -13.08
CA ALA A 13 -6.02 3.36 -12.54
C ALA A 13 -7.52 3.16 -12.85
N ILE A 14 -8.30 4.26 -12.84
CA ILE A 14 -9.71 4.28 -13.25
C ILE A 14 -9.83 3.99 -14.75
N ASP A 15 -9.01 4.64 -15.57
CA ASP A 15 -9.01 4.43 -17.03
C ASP A 15 -8.73 2.95 -17.36
N CYS A 16 -7.76 2.32 -16.66
CA CYS A 16 -7.51 0.88 -16.77
C CYS A 16 -8.72 0.04 -16.39
N TYR A 17 -9.45 0.43 -15.34
CA TYR A 17 -10.64 -0.27 -14.90
C TYR A 17 -11.76 -0.18 -15.95
N GLU A 18 -12.03 1.02 -16.48
CA GLU A 18 -13.11 1.30 -17.44
C GLU A 18 -12.95 0.55 -18.76
N ILE A 19 -11.71 0.39 -19.25
CA ILE A 19 -11.43 -0.39 -20.47
C ILE A 19 -11.37 -1.92 -20.22
N GLY A 20 -11.60 -2.37 -18.98
CA GLY A 20 -11.56 -3.78 -18.60
C GLY A 20 -10.15 -4.34 -18.33
N ALA A 21 -9.11 -3.50 -18.28
CA ALA A 21 -7.74 -3.86 -17.87
C ALA A 21 -7.61 -4.01 -16.34
N ARG A 22 -8.46 -4.88 -15.77
CA ARG A 22 -8.67 -5.04 -14.31
C ARG A 22 -7.40 -5.38 -13.54
N ARG A 23 -6.50 -6.18 -14.12
CA ARG A 23 -5.21 -6.51 -13.48
C ARG A 23 -4.32 -5.28 -13.32
N SER A 24 -4.28 -4.42 -14.33
CA SER A 24 -3.55 -3.14 -14.29
C SER A 24 -4.17 -2.22 -13.25
N ALA A 25 -5.49 -2.08 -13.23
CA ALA A 25 -6.20 -1.28 -12.23
C ALA A 25 -5.85 -1.72 -10.79
N ILE A 26 -5.86 -3.03 -10.51
CA ILE A 26 -5.46 -3.59 -9.20
C ILE A 26 -4.01 -3.20 -8.85
N VAL A 27 -3.07 -3.37 -9.78
CA VAL A 27 -1.66 -3.04 -9.53
C VAL A 27 -1.47 -1.55 -9.26
N MET A 28 -2.11 -0.69 -10.05
CA MET A 28 -2.01 0.76 -9.90
C MET A 28 -2.63 1.24 -8.58
N VAL A 29 -3.84 0.77 -8.23
CA VAL A 29 -4.46 1.13 -6.95
C VAL A 29 -3.61 0.66 -5.77
N TRP A 30 -2.98 -0.52 -5.86
CA TRP A 30 -2.06 -0.96 -4.81
C TRP A 30 -0.85 -0.04 -4.67
N ILE A 31 -0.21 0.36 -5.78
CA ILE A 31 0.92 1.29 -5.76
C ILE A 31 0.52 2.61 -5.11
N LEU A 32 -0.65 3.15 -5.47
CA LEU A 32 -1.21 4.36 -4.88
C LEU A 32 -1.36 4.22 -3.36
N VAL A 33 -1.92 3.10 -2.90
CA VAL A 33 -2.13 2.83 -1.47
C VAL A 33 -0.81 2.78 -0.69
N ILE A 34 0.21 2.11 -1.23
CA ILE A 34 1.52 2.05 -0.57
C ILE A 34 2.19 3.42 -0.55
N HIS A 35 2.15 4.18 -1.65
CA HIS A 35 2.65 5.54 -1.69
C HIS A 35 1.97 6.43 -0.64
N HIS A 36 0.63 6.38 -0.60
CA HIS A 36 -0.18 7.10 0.37
C HIS A 36 0.21 6.76 1.82
N MET A 37 0.39 5.48 2.14
CA MET A 37 0.81 5.05 3.48
C MET A 37 2.24 5.46 3.82
N ASN A 38 3.16 5.43 2.86
CA ASN A 38 4.53 5.91 3.06
C ASN A 38 4.54 7.42 3.41
N ASN A 39 3.73 8.22 2.71
CA ASN A 39 3.57 9.65 2.97
C ASN A 39 2.92 9.92 4.33
N PHE A 40 1.89 9.15 4.68
CA PHE A 40 1.28 9.21 6.00
C PHE A 40 2.31 8.93 7.11
N VAL A 41 3.15 7.91 6.93
CA VAL A 41 4.24 7.62 7.88
C VAL A 41 5.23 8.78 7.97
N LEU A 42 5.72 9.31 6.85
CA LEU A 42 6.70 10.41 6.87
C LEU A 42 6.14 11.68 7.51
N SER A 43 4.87 11.99 7.28
CA SER A 43 4.25 13.24 7.73
C SER A 43 3.87 13.23 9.20
N SER A 44 3.36 12.13 9.74
CA SER A 44 2.80 12.11 11.10
C SER A 44 3.27 10.96 12.01
N GLU A 45 3.70 9.82 11.46
CA GLU A 45 3.96 8.61 12.25
C GLU A 45 5.43 8.16 12.28
N LEU A 46 6.34 9.01 11.77
CA LEU A 46 7.73 8.64 11.49
C LEU A 46 8.47 8.13 12.74
N ALA A 47 8.25 8.77 13.88
CA ALA A 47 8.88 8.40 15.15
C ALA A 47 8.43 7.01 15.63
N ALA A 48 7.13 6.74 15.60
CA ALA A 48 6.57 5.45 15.99
C ALA A 48 7.02 4.33 15.06
N PHE A 49 6.99 4.60 13.74
CA PHE A 49 7.45 3.65 12.73
C PHE A 49 8.95 3.31 12.91
N ASN A 50 9.80 4.33 13.05
CA ASN A 50 11.24 4.15 13.19
C ASN A 50 11.64 3.43 14.49
N ALA A 51 10.90 3.65 15.59
CA ALA A 51 11.13 2.93 16.84
C ALA A 51 10.99 1.40 16.64
N VAL A 52 9.98 0.96 15.89
CA VAL A 52 9.80 -0.46 15.56
C VAL A 52 10.83 -0.93 14.55
N LEU A 53 11.07 -0.18 13.47
CA LEU A 53 12.04 -0.53 12.43
C LEU A 53 13.46 -0.75 13.00
N ALA A 54 13.88 0.07 13.96
CA ALA A 54 15.19 -0.06 14.61
C ALA A 54 15.38 -1.45 15.26
N THR A 55 14.31 -2.00 15.83
CA THR A 55 14.28 -3.30 16.50
C THR A 55 14.12 -4.49 15.55
N ASN A 56 13.79 -4.26 14.27
CA ASN A 56 13.59 -5.34 13.30
C ASN A 56 14.89 -6.11 13.06
N ASN A 57 14.80 -7.45 13.13
CA ASN A 57 15.92 -8.38 12.98
C ASN A 57 15.93 -9.11 11.63
N ASP A 58 15.00 -8.79 10.73
CA ASP A 58 14.96 -9.36 9.38
C ASP A 58 16.17 -8.88 8.57
N LYS A 59 17.08 -9.82 8.25
CA LYS A 59 18.34 -9.54 7.54
C LYS A 59 18.14 -8.97 6.13
N ARG A 60 16.93 -9.07 5.57
CA ARG A 60 16.60 -8.47 4.26
C ARG A 60 16.45 -6.96 4.35
N ILE A 61 16.16 -6.42 5.55
CA ILE A 61 15.98 -4.99 5.78
C ILE A 61 17.23 -4.47 6.49
N ARG A 62 18.08 -3.76 5.75
CA ARG A 62 19.36 -3.25 6.27
C ARG A 62 19.21 -1.90 6.95
N ILE A 63 18.25 -1.09 6.53
CA ILE A 63 17.96 0.21 7.11
C ILE A 63 17.34 0.06 8.50
N LYS A 64 17.59 1.04 9.37
CA LYS A 64 17.09 1.08 10.75
C LYS A 64 16.19 2.27 11.05
N ALA A 65 16.14 3.22 10.14
CA ALA A 65 15.27 4.37 10.19
C ALA A 65 14.97 4.81 8.76
N ILE A 66 13.76 5.33 8.55
CA ILE A 66 13.34 6.08 7.38
C ILE A 66 13.70 7.55 7.62
N ALA A 67 14.31 8.19 6.64
CA ALA A 67 14.57 9.62 6.61
C ALA A 67 13.90 10.31 5.40
N LYS A 68 13.69 9.57 4.31
CA LYS A 68 13.05 10.05 3.08
C LYS A 68 12.22 8.95 2.41
N ILE A 69 11.38 9.35 1.44
CA ILE A 69 10.44 8.45 0.76
C ILE A 69 11.12 7.25 0.08
N ASP A 70 12.30 7.45 -0.51
CA ASP A 70 13.02 6.36 -1.18
C ASP A 70 13.44 5.25 -0.20
N ASP A 71 13.61 5.55 1.09
CA ASP A 71 14.08 4.55 2.05
C ASP A 71 13.05 3.42 2.22
N PHE A 72 11.77 3.66 1.94
CA PHE A 72 10.75 2.61 1.99
C PHE A 72 10.98 1.51 0.95
N THR A 73 11.72 1.76 -0.15
CA THR A 73 11.99 0.72 -1.16
C THR A 73 12.87 -0.40 -0.63
N GLU A 74 13.59 -0.17 0.46
CA GLU A 74 14.41 -1.17 1.17
C GLU A 74 13.58 -2.12 2.06
N ILE A 75 12.27 -1.87 2.18
CA ILE A 75 11.36 -2.64 3.02
C ILE A 75 10.36 -3.40 2.14
N PRO A 76 10.36 -4.75 2.17
CA PRO A 76 9.31 -5.52 1.50
C PRO A 76 7.91 -5.14 2.01
N GLU A 77 6.93 -4.98 1.12
CA GLU A 77 5.58 -4.47 1.46
C GLU A 77 4.91 -5.24 2.61
N GLY A 78 5.01 -6.57 2.64
CA GLY A 78 4.48 -7.36 3.75
C GLY A 78 5.14 -7.06 5.10
N LYS A 79 6.44 -6.72 5.10
CA LYS A 79 7.15 -6.29 6.31
C LYS A 79 6.79 -4.86 6.69
N PHE A 80 6.60 -3.98 5.71
CA PHE A 80 6.10 -2.63 5.93
C PHE A 80 4.73 -2.65 6.65
N ILE A 81 3.79 -3.46 6.15
CA ILE A 81 2.45 -3.64 6.75
C ILE A 81 2.56 -4.15 8.20
N GLU A 82 3.44 -5.12 8.47
CA GLU A 82 3.62 -5.62 9.84
C GLU A 82 4.24 -4.58 10.77
N ILE A 83 5.20 -3.78 10.29
CA ILE A 83 5.80 -2.69 11.09
C ILE A 83 4.73 -1.65 11.45
N LEU A 84 3.87 -1.26 10.52
CA LEU A 84 2.73 -0.37 10.79
C LEU A 84 1.85 -0.91 11.93
N ARG A 85 1.55 -2.21 11.91
CA ARG A 85 0.73 -2.87 12.93
C ARG A 85 1.43 -2.91 14.28
N VAL A 86 2.72 -3.26 14.31
CA VAL A 86 3.52 -3.30 15.55
C VAL A 86 3.68 -1.92 16.16
N ALA A 87 3.83 -0.88 15.33
CA ALA A 87 3.93 0.51 15.75
C ALA A 87 2.60 1.08 16.26
N GLY A 88 1.48 0.35 16.10
CA GLY A 88 0.15 0.81 16.48
C GLY A 88 -0.44 1.83 15.50
N ILE A 89 0.18 2.04 14.34
CA ILE A 89 -0.25 2.99 13.31
C ILE A 89 -1.52 2.49 12.61
N ILE A 90 -1.62 1.17 12.41
CA ILE A 90 -2.82 0.52 11.88
C ILE A 90 -3.35 -0.53 12.84
N SER A 91 -4.66 -0.79 12.77
CA SER A 91 -5.28 -1.88 13.52
C SER A 91 -4.93 -3.24 12.91
N ASN A 92 -5.11 -4.31 13.70
CA ASN A 92 -4.92 -5.68 13.20
C ASN A 92 -5.89 -6.04 12.07
N ASP A 93 -7.08 -5.45 12.03
CA ASP A 93 -8.05 -5.73 10.96
C ASP A 93 -7.66 -5.02 9.66
N VAL A 94 -7.13 -3.79 9.73
CA VAL A 94 -6.55 -3.12 8.55
C VAL A 94 -5.33 -3.89 8.03
N ARG A 95 -4.48 -4.42 8.93
CA ARG A 95 -3.36 -5.30 8.55
C ARG A 95 -3.84 -6.52 7.76
N LYS A 96 -4.90 -7.21 8.22
CA LYS A 96 -5.48 -8.36 7.50
C LYS A 96 -6.01 -7.97 6.12
N ILE A 97 -6.68 -6.82 6.00
CA ILE A 97 -7.16 -6.30 4.71
C ILE A 97 -5.98 -6.09 3.77
N LEU A 98 -4.94 -5.37 4.22
CA LEU A 98 -3.74 -5.11 3.43
C LEU A 98 -3.03 -6.39 2.99
N ASP A 99 -2.91 -7.40 3.86
CA ASP A 99 -2.29 -8.68 3.51
C ASP A 99 -3.07 -9.44 2.43
N VAL A 100 -4.40 -9.49 2.54
CA VAL A 100 -5.26 -10.11 1.53
C VAL A 100 -5.10 -9.40 0.18
N LYS A 101 -5.11 -8.07 0.19
CA LYS A 101 -5.01 -7.26 -1.02
C LYS A 101 -3.59 -7.34 -1.62
N LEU A 102 -2.53 -7.40 -0.81
CA LEU A 102 -1.16 -7.68 -1.28
C LEU A 102 -1.11 -9.01 -2.06
N GLY A 103 -1.74 -10.07 -1.53
CA GLY A 103 -1.83 -11.36 -2.24
C GLY A 103 -2.56 -11.28 -3.59
N ILE A 104 -3.65 -10.51 -3.66
CA ILE A 104 -4.40 -10.28 -4.91
C ILE A 104 -3.56 -9.48 -5.91
N ARG A 105 -2.86 -8.43 -5.46
CA ARG A 105 -1.95 -7.65 -6.30
C ARG A 105 -0.82 -8.51 -6.84
N ASN A 106 -0.19 -9.32 -6.00
CA ASN A 106 0.91 -10.21 -6.42
C ASN A 106 0.44 -11.16 -7.52
N SER A 107 -0.74 -11.74 -7.36
CA SER A 107 -1.33 -12.63 -8.37
C SER A 107 -1.66 -11.86 -9.67
N SER A 108 -2.10 -10.61 -9.56
CA SER A 108 -2.44 -9.74 -10.70
C SER A 108 -1.22 -9.20 -11.44
N ALA A 109 -0.06 -9.09 -10.79
CA ALA A 109 1.19 -8.60 -11.38
C ALA A 109 1.95 -9.66 -12.21
N HIS A 110 1.61 -10.94 -12.11
CA HIS A 110 2.26 -12.03 -12.85
C HIS A 110 1.34 -12.62 -13.92
N PRO A 111 1.85 -12.96 -15.12
CA PRO A 111 1.06 -13.62 -16.18
C PRO A 111 0.69 -15.04 -15.75
N SER A 112 -0.30 -15.13 -14.87
CA SER A 112 -0.87 -16.37 -14.34
C SER A 112 -2.18 -16.67 -15.05
N ALA A 113 -2.65 -17.92 -14.94
CA ALA A 113 -3.91 -18.36 -15.53
C ALA A 113 -5.16 -17.82 -14.80
N ILE A 114 -4.99 -16.92 -13.82
CA ILE A 114 -6.12 -16.38 -13.06
C ILE A 114 -6.88 -15.37 -13.91
N ASN A 115 -8.21 -15.45 -13.84
CA ASN A 115 -9.07 -14.41 -14.37
C ASN A 115 -9.51 -13.49 -13.21
N ILE A 116 -9.34 -12.18 -13.39
CA ILE A 116 -9.80 -11.18 -12.44
C ILE A 116 -11.15 -10.66 -12.94
N SER A 117 -12.21 -11.05 -12.23
CA SER A 117 -13.55 -10.53 -12.50
C SER A 117 -13.68 -9.06 -12.13
N GLU A 118 -14.70 -8.42 -12.69
CA GLU A 118 -15.05 -7.04 -12.36
C GLU A 118 -15.40 -6.86 -10.89
N VAL A 119 -16.19 -7.79 -10.33
CA VAL A 119 -16.56 -7.80 -8.92
C VAL A 119 -15.32 -7.84 -8.03
N LYS A 120 -14.32 -8.67 -8.38
CA LYS A 120 -13.07 -8.77 -7.62
C LYS A 120 -12.23 -7.50 -7.70
N ALA A 121 -12.16 -6.87 -8.87
CA ALA A 121 -11.46 -5.60 -9.03
C ALA A 121 -12.17 -4.47 -8.26
N THR A 122 -13.51 -4.42 -8.33
CA THR A 122 -14.32 -3.44 -7.59
C THR A 122 -14.13 -3.58 -6.08
N ASP A 123 -14.26 -4.79 -5.55
CA ASP A 123 -14.01 -5.12 -4.14
C ASP A 123 -12.60 -4.73 -3.69
N PHE A 124 -11.60 -4.97 -4.55
CA PHE A 124 -10.23 -4.57 -4.29
C PHE A 124 -10.10 -3.05 -4.08
N ILE A 125 -10.68 -2.27 -5.00
CA ILE A 125 -10.58 -0.82 -5.00
C ILE A 125 -11.35 -0.22 -3.83
N ILE A 126 -12.62 -0.63 -3.63
CA ILE A 126 -13.48 -0.08 -2.59
C ILE A 126 -12.89 -0.33 -1.20
N ASP A 127 -12.43 -1.55 -0.91
CA ASP A 127 -11.88 -1.86 0.41
C ASP A 127 -10.67 -1.00 0.75
N LEU A 128 -9.76 -0.78 -0.21
CA LEU A 128 -8.56 0.00 0.01
C LEU A 128 -8.88 1.51 0.14
N VAL A 129 -9.84 2.01 -0.63
CA VAL A 129 -10.30 3.40 -0.52
C VAL A 129 -10.93 3.64 0.85
N GLU A 130 -11.89 2.81 1.25
CA GLU A 130 -12.65 3.01 2.49
C GLU A 130 -11.84 2.70 3.75
N ASN A 131 -10.98 1.68 3.72
CA ASN A 131 -10.28 1.22 4.91
C ASN A 131 -8.83 1.71 5.02
N VAL A 132 -8.28 2.33 3.98
CA VAL A 132 -6.91 2.84 4.00
C VAL A 132 -6.89 4.32 3.63
N ILE A 133 -7.15 4.66 2.37
CA ILE A 133 -6.98 6.03 1.84
C ILE A 133 -7.83 7.06 2.61
N ARG A 134 -9.08 6.71 2.94
CA ARG A 134 -9.96 7.61 3.69
C ARG A 134 -9.57 7.75 5.16
N LYS A 135 -8.92 6.74 5.75
CA LYS A 135 -8.61 6.68 7.18
C LYS A 135 -7.26 7.30 7.55
N TYR A 136 -6.25 7.20 6.68
CA TYR A 136 -4.86 7.56 6.99
C TYR A 136 -4.39 8.80 6.21
N ARG A 137 -5.03 9.94 6.45
CA ARG A 137 -4.71 11.18 5.73
C ARG A 137 -3.58 11.94 6.38
N CYS A 138 -2.67 12.48 5.56
CA CYS A 138 -1.73 13.51 6.01
C CYS A 138 -2.52 14.71 6.57
N PRO A 139 -2.12 15.26 7.72
CA PRO A 139 -2.69 16.50 8.25
C PRO A 139 -2.40 17.72 7.36
#